data_AF-A0A518DMD4-F1
#
_entry.id   AF-A0A518DMD4-F1
#
_cell.length_a   1.000
_cell.length_b   1.000
_cell.length_c   1.000
_cell.angle_alpha   90.00
_cell.angle_beta   90.00
_cell.angle_gamma   90.00
#
_symmetry.space_group_name_H-M   'P 1'
#
loop_
_entity.id
_entity.type
_entity.pdbx_description
1 polymer ?
#
loop_
_entity_poly.entity_id
_entity_poly.type
_entity_poly.pdbx_seq_one_letter_code
_entity_poly.pdbx_strand_id
1 'polypeptide(L)'
;MEQITRQVANVQRRLTLQKFLAVLKWTLGGAMLLALVALAVPKIWALPATETPTGWSIWAASWIGGAIAAGLLGAGLWTWLKRGSSLDAAMEIDRRFGLKERVSSALALGPIDRESELGQALVSDAERRVERLEIGEKFGYAFDWKALLPLAPIAALVLFFFLPNRLPQGGAIGNETTPEVRKRIIEQNKELQKKIAEQRKKLEEKGLHDAEAQLKQLEERLDQISKDGQIDRNKALVQLNDLKKEVEKKRQEAGGAEKLREQLKQLKPAGQGPAEKVAQAMKQGDFKKAMEEIKDLQAKLNNGELNDQEKEKLAEQLDDMKKKLEELAKAHEQAKQDLQQQIDQAQRNGDQAQADKLQQQLDQLQMQDEQMEQVQQMAQNLGDCQKCLAEGNGQQAAQKLDQLGQQLQEMQNQLDQMEAFDEVAEQIGQCKNGMCDKPGEGKPGQGMAQNGEVKDGPPKNGLGAGRGQGDRPEEATDTGSIDSQVRGKTRPGEAIRTGDADGPNIAGRSQESVREAIESAGGEETDPLTSQRLPRNVREHAREYFQSLGQGK
;
A
#
# COMPACT_ATOMS: atom_id res chain seq x y z
N MET A 1 38.28 72.26 -33.81
CA MET A 1 36.94 71.65 -33.59
C MET A 1 36.97 70.20 -33.14
N GLU A 2 37.98 69.40 -33.52
CA GLU A 2 38.03 67.95 -33.28
C GLU A 2 38.10 67.59 -31.78
N GLN A 3 38.79 68.40 -30.97
CA GLN A 3 38.88 68.17 -29.53
C GLN A 3 37.53 68.40 -28.83
N ILE A 4 36.79 69.44 -29.23
CA ILE A 4 35.43 69.71 -28.71
C ILE A 4 34.50 68.55 -29.04
N THR A 5 34.47 68.10 -30.30
CA THR A 5 33.57 67.00 -30.70
C THR A 5 33.91 65.69 -30.01
N ARG A 6 35.21 65.39 -29.81
CA ARG A 6 35.67 64.21 -29.08
C ARG A 6 35.24 64.24 -27.61
N GLN A 7 35.42 65.37 -26.93
CA GLN A 7 35.04 65.51 -25.51
C GLN A 7 33.51 65.53 -25.33
N VAL A 8 32.77 66.20 -26.22
CA VAL A 8 31.31 66.16 -26.26
C VAL A 8 30.80 64.73 -26.49
N ALA A 9 31.41 63.96 -27.40
CA ALA A 9 31.05 62.56 -27.63
C ALA A 9 31.33 61.67 -26.41
N ASN A 10 32.44 61.90 -25.69
CA ASN A 10 32.74 61.19 -24.45
C ASN A 10 31.69 61.46 -23.37
N VAL A 11 31.30 62.73 -23.20
CA VAL A 11 30.23 63.11 -22.26
C VAL A 11 28.88 62.55 -22.68
N GLN A 12 28.56 62.60 -23.97
CA GLN A 12 27.32 62.04 -24.51
C GLN A 12 27.23 60.53 -24.21
N ARG A 13 28.32 59.78 -24.39
CA ARG A 13 28.38 58.35 -24.05
C ARG A 13 28.15 58.13 -22.55
N ARG A 14 28.78 58.92 -21.69
CA ARG A 14 28.60 58.83 -20.23
C ARG A 14 27.17 59.17 -19.79
N LEU A 15 26.58 60.24 -20.32
CA LEU A 15 25.20 60.62 -20.04
C LEU A 15 24.20 59.56 -20.54
N THR A 16 24.46 58.97 -21.71
CA THR A 16 23.64 57.88 -22.25
C THR A 16 23.73 56.64 -21.36
N LEU A 17 24.94 56.30 -20.88
CA LEU A 17 25.14 55.18 -19.95
C LEU A 17 24.47 55.43 -18.59
N GLN A 18 24.54 56.66 -18.07
CA GLN A 18 23.83 57.03 -16.84
C GLN A 18 22.31 56.90 -17.00
N LYS A 19 21.75 57.38 -18.11
CA LYS A 19 20.32 57.19 -18.44
C LYS A 19 19.97 55.71 -18.59
N PHE A 20 20.85 54.91 -19.20
CA PHE A 20 20.65 53.47 -19.35
C PHE A 20 20.59 52.76 -18.01
N LEU A 21 21.55 53.00 -17.12
CA LEU A 21 21.53 52.42 -15.78
C LEU A 21 20.30 52.89 -14.97
N ALA A 22 19.90 54.15 -15.12
CA ALA A 22 18.73 54.70 -14.43
C ALA A 22 17.41 54.07 -14.89
N VAL A 23 17.31 53.66 -16.15
CA VAL A 23 16.12 53.01 -16.72
C VAL A 23 16.17 51.49 -16.49
N LEU A 24 17.34 50.89 -16.64
CA LEU A 24 17.58 49.46 -16.47
C LEU A 24 17.10 48.95 -15.11
N LYS A 25 17.34 49.70 -14.03
CA LYS A 25 16.86 49.31 -12.69
C LYS A 25 15.34 49.14 -12.63
N TRP A 26 14.58 49.95 -13.35
CA TRP A 26 13.12 49.88 -13.38
C TRP A 26 12.61 48.81 -14.34
N THR A 27 13.19 48.71 -15.54
CA THR A 27 12.77 47.71 -16.54
C THR A 27 13.12 46.29 -16.12
N LEU A 28 14.32 46.09 -15.57
CA LEU A 28 14.78 44.79 -15.06
C LEU A 28 14.01 44.41 -13.78
N GLY A 29 13.79 45.37 -12.87
CA GLY A 29 12.99 45.13 -11.67
C GLY A 29 11.55 44.72 -12.00
N GLY A 30 10.91 45.41 -12.95
CA GLY A 30 9.56 45.08 -13.42
C GLY A 30 9.48 43.72 -14.11
N ALA A 31 10.45 43.41 -15.00
CA ALA A 31 10.51 42.12 -15.69
C ALA A 31 10.73 40.95 -14.71
N MET A 32 11.59 41.14 -13.69
CA MET A 32 11.83 40.14 -12.65
C MET A 32 10.61 39.91 -11.76
N LEU A 33 9.84 40.97 -11.45
CA LEU A 33 8.59 40.85 -10.71
C LEU A 33 7.57 40.02 -11.50
N LEU A 34 7.46 40.25 -12.81
CA LEU A 34 6.61 39.43 -13.69
C LEU A 34 7.06 37.95 -13.72
N ALA A 35 8.36 37.69 -13.78
CA ALA A 35 8.88 36.32 -13.70
C ALA A 35 8.56 35.66 -12.35
N LEU A 36 8.61 36.41 -11.25
CA LEU A 36 8.24 35.92 -9.92
C LEU A 36 6.76 35.53 -9.87
N VAL A 37 5.88 36.36 -10.43
CA VAL A 37 4.44 36.03 -10.53
C VAL A 37 4.25 34.78 -11.40
N ALA A 38 4.91 34.68 -12.55
CA ALA A 38 4.81 33.52 -13.44
C ALA A 38 5.33 32.21 -12.80
N LEU A 39 6.35 32.29 -11.96
CA LEU A 39 6.86 31.16 -11.18
C LEU A 39 5.95 30.78 -10.00
N ALA A 40 5.14 31.71 -9.51
CA ALA A 40 4.12 31.45 -8.50
C ALA A 40 2.84 30.82 -9.09
N VAL A 41 2.57 30.98 -10.39
CA VAL A 41 1.37 30.40 -11.05
C VAL A 41 1.28 28.88 -10.87
N PRO A 42 2.32 28.07 -11.15
CA PRO A 42 2.29 26.62 -10.92
C PRO A 42 2.03 26.19 -9.46
N LYS A 43 2.28 27.08 -8.49
CA LYS A 43 2.03 26.81 -7.06
C LYS A 43 0.55 26.98 -6.68
N ILE A 44 -0.19 27.78 -7.45
CA ILE A 44 -1.62 28.07 -7.24
C ILE A 44 -2.48 27.23 -8.20
N TRP A 45 -2.01 27.01 -9.43
CA TRP A 45 -2.68 26.28 -10.50
C TRP A 45 -1.77 25.15 -11.00
N ALA A 46 -2.20 23.90 -10.92
CA ALA A 46 -1.42 22.77 -11.42
C ALA A 46 -1.34 22.81 -12.95
N LEU A 47 -0.14 23.04 -13.49
CA LEU A 47 0.11 23.03 -14.92
C LEU A 47 0.86 21.75 -15.32
N PRO A 48 0.34 20.96 -16.28
CA PRO A 48 0.90 19.66 -16.65
C PRO A 48 2.33 19.75 -17.19
N ALA A 49 2.69 20.90 -17.79
CA ALA A 49 4.04 21.16 -18.30
C ALA A 49 5.12 21.30 -17.21
N THR A 50 4.73 21.45 -15.93
CA THR A 50 5.66 21.65 -14.80
C THR A 50 5.75 20.45 -13.86
N GLU A 51 5.07 19.35 -14.19
CA GLU A 51 4.99 18.14 -13.35
C GLU A 51 6.25 17.27 -13.40
N THR A 52 6.97 17.29 -14.53
CA THR A 52 8.25 16.59 -14.66
C THR A 52 9.40 17.46 -14.12
N PRO A 53 10.43 16.87 -13.50
CA PRO A 53 11.61 17.62 -13.04
C PRO A 53 12.28 18.43 -14.18
N THR A 54 12.26 17.88 -15.39
CA THR A 54 12.73 18.54 -16.61
C THR A 54 11.81 19.69 -17.03
N GLY A 55 10.49 19.51 -16.96
CA GLY A 55 9.49 20.54 -17.27
C GLY A 55 9.60 21.78 -16.37
N TRP A 56 9.81 21.58 -15.05
CA TRP A 56 10.05 22.68 -14.12
C TRP A 56 11.31 23.49 -14.47
N SER A 57 12.40 22.81 -14.80
CA SER A 57 13.67 23.48 -15.14
C SER A 57 13.55 24.35 -16.40
N ILE A 58 12.84 23.85 -17.43
CA ILE A 58 12.61 24.57 -18.68
C ILE A 58 11.68 25.76 -18.44
N TRP A 59 10.61 25.59 -17.67
CA TRP A 59 9.68 26.66 -17.30
C TRP A 59 10.39 27.80 -16.55
N ALA A 60 11.14 27.45 -15.50
CA ALA A 60 11.89 28.42 -14.71
C ALA A 60 12.96 29.13 -15.55
N ALA A 61 13.73 28.38 -16.34
CA ALA A 61 14.76 28.95 -17.22
C ALA A 61 14.16 29.89 -18.27
N SER A 62 13.00 29.55 -18.84
CA SER A 62 12.33 30.37 -19.86
C SER A 62 11.85 31.71 -19.30
N TRP A 63 11.23 31.72 -18.12
CA TRP A 63 10.74 32.94 -17.49
C TRP A 63 11.87 33.83 -16.94
N ILE A 64 12.89 33.22 -16.33
CA ILE A 64 14.05 33.97 -15.82
C ILE A 64 14.86 34.54 -16.99
N GLY A 65 15.20 33.72 -17.98
CA GLY A 65 15.93 34.13 -19.17
C GLY A 65 15.16 35.17 -19.99
N GLY A 66 13.86 34.95 -20.19
CA GLY A 66 12.97 35.88 -20.87
C GLY A 66 12.87 37.24 -20.19
N ALA A 67 12.80 37.28 -18.85
CA ALA A 67 12.74 38.53 -18.11
C ALA A 67 14.06 39.33 -18.17
N ILE A 68 15.22 38.66 -18.12
CA ILE A 68 16.52 39.33 -18.31
C ILE A 68 16.59 39.94 -19.71
N ALA A 69 16.26 39.15 -20.74
CA ALA A 69 16.29 39.60 -22.12
C ALA A 69 15.33 40.79 -22.35
N ALA A 70 14.08 40.68 -21.88
CA ALA A 70 13.08 41.74 -22.00
C ALA A 70 13.50 43.01 -21.25
N GLY A 71 14.06 42.89 -20.04
CA GLY A 71 14.53 44.02 -19.25
C GLY A 71 15.68 44.79 -19.91
N LEU A 72 16.65 44.07 -20.48
CA LEU A 72 17.78 44.65 -21.22
C LEU A 72 17.35 45.29 -22.54
N LEU A 73 16.50 44.60 -23.33
CA LEU A 73 15.96 45.13 -24.58
C LEU A 73 15.10 46.37 -24.33
N GLY A 74 14.25 46.34 -23.31
CA GLY A 74 13.42 47.49 -22.92
C GLY A 74 14.26 48.71 -22.51
N ALA A 75 15.30 48.51 -21.70
CA ALA A 75 16.23 49.58 -21.31
C ALA A 75 17.00 50.12 -22.53
N GLY A 76 17.50 49.24 -23.38
CA GLY A 76 18.23 49.60 -24.60
C GLY A 76 17.36 50.41 -25.55
N LEU A 77 16.16 49.94 -25.85
CA LEU A 77 15.22 50.62 -26.74
C LEU A 77 14.81 51.98 -26.20
N TRP A 78 14.46 52.06 -24.91
CA TRP A 78 14.08 53.33 -24.28
C TRP A 78 15.20 54.37 -24.29
N THR A 79 16.44 53.92 -24.04
CA THR A 79 17.60 54.81 -24.01
C THR A 79 18.05 55.23 -25.40
N TRP A 80 17.86 54.37 -26.39
CA TRP A 80 18.04 54.71 -27.80
C TRP A 80 17.04 55.76 -28.26
N LEU A 81 15.75 55.58 -27.93
CA LEU A 81 14.69 56.55 -28.26
C LEU A 81 14.85 57.90 -27.53
N LYS A 82 15.38 57.92 -26.31
CA LYS A 82 15.63 59.13 -25.51
C LYS A 82 17.10 59.58 -25.49
N ARG A 83 17.89 59.16 -26.48
CA ARG A 83 19.30 59.55 -26.57
C ARG A 83 19.38 61.06 -26.78
N GLY A 84 20.15 61.74 -25.93
CA GLY A 84 20.37 63.18 -26.04
C GLY A 84 21.22 63.52 -27.27
N SER A 85 20.97 64.69 -27.85
CA SER A 85 21.77 65.22 -28.96
C SER A 85 23.19 65.57 -28.48
N SER A 86 24.12 65.75 -29.42
CA SER A 86 25.45 66.27 -29.11
C SER A 86 25.40 67.69 -28.52
N LEU A 87 24.41 68.48 -28.92
CA LEU A 87 24.16 69.81 -28.37
C LEU A 87 23.72 69.75 -26.90
N ASP A 88 22.86 68.80 -26.53
CA ASP A 88 22.46 68.61 -25.11
C ASP A 88 23.65 68.25 -24.23
N ALA A 89 24.58 67.44 -24.75
CA ALA A 89 25.80 67.11 -24.04
C ALA A 89 26.71 68.35 -23.90
N ALA A 90 26.81 69.20 -24.93
CA ALA A 90 27.56 70.44 -24.87
C ALA A 90 26.97 71.44 -23.86
N MET A 91 25.64 71.61 -23.84
CA MET A 91 24.94 72.44 -22.84
C MET A 91 25.17 71.92 -21.42
N GLU A 92 25.16 70.60 -21.21
CA GLU A 92 25.41 70.01 -19.89
C GLU A 92 26.87 70.19 -19.43
N ILE A 93 27.84 70.16 -20.36
CA ILE A 93 29.24 70.50 -20.08
C ILE A 93 29.34 71.96 -19.62
N ASP A 94 28.76 72.89 -20.38
CA ASP A 94 28.80 74.31 -20.05
C ASP A 94 28.17 74.59 -18.68
N ARG A 95 27.04 73.93 -18.39
CA ARG A 95 26.31 74.07 -17.14
C ARG A 95 27.11 73.54 -15.95
N ARG A 96 27.70 72.34 -16.04
CA ARG A 96 28.44 71.71 -14.91
C ARG A 96 29.80 72.34 -14.66
N PHE A 97 30.47 72.80 -15.72
CA PHE A 97 31.79 73.43 -15.62
C PHE A 97 31.73 74.97 -15.56
N GLY A 98 30.54 75.58 -15.66
CA GLY A 98 30.37 77.03 -15.53
C GLY A 98 30.96 77.81 -16.71
N LEU A 99 30.98 77.20 -17.91
CA LEU A 99 31.66 77.74 -19.09
C LEU A 99 30.83 78.79 -19.84
N LYS A 100 29.65 79.17 -19.34
CA LYS A 100 28.80 80.23 -19.91
C LYS A 100 28.53 80.01 -21.42
N GLU A 101 28.01 78.83 -21.75
CA GLU A 101 27.57 78.44 -23.11
C GLU A 101 28.67 78.35 -24.18
N ARG A 102 29.95 78.54 -23.86
CA ARG A 102 31.05 78.54 -24.83
C ARG A 102 31.12 77.27 -25.70
N VAL A 103 30.94 76.09 -25.11
CA VAL A 103 31.05 74.81 -25.83
C VAL A 103 29.81 74.58 -26.69
N SER A 104 28.63 74.88 -26.18
CA SER A 104 27.35 74.80 -26.91
C SER A 104 27.29 75.79 -28.08
N SER A 105 27.70 77.05 -27.88
CA SER A 105 27.76 78.06 -28.93
C SER A 105 28.78 77.69 -30.01
N ALA A 106 30.00 77.26 -29.63
CA ALA A 106 31.00 76.81 -30.60
C ALA A 106 30.52 75.60 -31.44
N LEU A 107 29.76 74.68 -30.82
CA LEU A 107 29.19 73.52 -31.51
C LEU A 107 27.99 73.91 -32.41
N ALA A 108 27.18 74.88 -32.01
CA ALA A 108 26.01 75.35 -32.73
C ALA A 108 26.33 76.22 -33.96
N LEU A 109 27.52 76.82 -34.03
CA LEU A 109 27.94 77.63 -35.19
C LEU A 109 27.85 76.83 -36.50
N GLY A 110 27.24 77.43 -37.52
CA GLY A 110 27.24 76.92 -38.89
C GLY A 110 28.63 76.96 -39.53
N PRO A 111 28.86 76.25 -40.65
CA PRO A 111 30.17 76.20 -41.30
C PRO A 111 30.68 77.58 -41.74
N ILE A 112 29.79 78.46 -42.21
CA ILE A 112 30.12 79.82 -42.67
C ILE A 112 30.53 80.70 -41.48
N ASP A 113 29.79 80.65 -40.37
CA ASP A 113 30.06 81.48 -39.20
C ASP A 113 31.34 81.07 -38.47
N ARG A 114 31.73 79.79 -38.56
CA ARG A 114 33.00 79.28 -38.01
C ARG A 114 34.23 79.85 -38.71
N GLU A 115 34.11 80.24 -39.97
CA GLU A 115 35.22 80.82 -40.74
C GLU A 115 35.42 82.30 -40.43
N SER A 116 34.40 82.98 -39.86
CA SER A 116 34.51 84.37 -39.41
C SER A 116 35.55 84.53 -38.30
N GLU A 117 36.19 85.70 -38.23
CA GLU A 117 37.19 86.00 -37.18
C GLU A 117 36.62 85.81 -35.76
N LEU A 118 35.36 86.20 -35.55
CA LEU A 118 34.66 86.03 -34.28
C LEU A 118 34.34 84.55 -33.98
N GLY A 119 33.96 83.78 -35.01
CA GLY A 119 33.72 82.33 -34.89
C GLY A 119 35.00 81.56 -34.55
N GLN A 120 36.12 81.88 -35.21
CA GLN A 120 37.43 81.29 -34.90
C GLN A 120 37.90 81.63 -33.49
N ALA A 121 37.69 82.88 -33.05
CA ALA A 121 37.98 83.29 -31.68
C ALA A 121 37.18 82.48 -30.66
N LEU A 122 35.87 82.29 -30.88
CA LEU A 122 35.01 81.49 -30.01
C LEU A 122 35.43 80.02 -29.96
N VAL A 123 35.71 79.41 -31.11
CA VAL A 123 36.17 78.01 -31.19
C VAL A 123 37.50 77.83 -30.47
N SER A 124 38.46 78.73 -30.67
CA SER A 124 39.78 78.65 -30.02
C SER A 124 39.73 78.88 -28.51
N ASP A 125 38.79 79.69 -28.02
CA ASP A 125 38.55 79.87 -26.57
C ASP A 125 37.88 78.63 -25.98
N ALA A 126 36.87 78.08 -26.66
CA ALA A 126 36.20 76.86 -26.24
C ALA A 126 37.17 75.65 -26.19
N GLU A 127 38.04 75.49 -27.18
CA GLU A 127 39.05 74.41 -27.20
C GLU A 127 40.02 74.49 -26.02
N ARG A 128 40.60 75.67 -25.77
CA ARG A 128 41.52 75.87 -24.64
C ARG A 128 40.87 75.60 -23.29
N ARG A 129 39.58 75.88 -23.15
CA ARG A 129 38.82 75.62 -21.93
C ARG A 129 38.51 74.13 -21.79
N VAL A 130 38.10 73.46 -22.88
CA VAL A 130 37.72 72.04 -22.91
C VAL A 130 38.92 71.11 -22.71
N GLU A 131 40.11 71.48 -23.20
CA GLU A 131 41.34 70.70 -23.05
C GLU A 131 41.72 70.50 -21.56
N ARG A 132 41.43 71.50 -20.73
CA ARG A 132 41.73 71.48 -19.29
C ARG A 132 40.65 70.80 -18.44
N LEU A 133 39.57 70.29 -19.05
CA LEU A 133 38.47 69.70 -18.31
C LEU A 133 38.72 68.22 -18.05
N GLU A 134 38.77 67.85 -16.77
CA GLU A 134 38.68 66.47 -16.34
C GLU A 134 37.20 66.06 -16.25
N ILE A 135 36.68 65.49 -17.35
CA ILE A 135 35.29 65.00 -17.44
C ILE A 135 34.96 63.98 -16.33
N GLY A 136 35.98 63.28 -15.82
CA GLY A 136 35.91 62.35 -14.69
C GLY A 136 35.23 62.92 -13.44
N GLU A 137 35.61 64.13 -13.03
CA GLU A 137 35.24 64.67 -11.72
C GLU A 137 33.75 65.05 -11.62
N LYS A 138 33.21 65.70 -12.66
CA LYS A 138 31.82 66.22 -12.64
C LYS A 138 30.78 65.32 -13.31
N PHE A 139 31.22 64.25 -13.97
CA PHE A 139 30.34 63.24 -14.58
C PHE A 139 30.55 61.86 -13.94
N GLY A 140 30.75 61.82 -12.63
CA GLY A 140 30.82 60.59 -11.85
C GLY A 140 29.52 59.78 -11.91
N TYR A 141 29.65 58.45 -11.77
CA TYR A 141 28.51 57.57 -11.62
C TYR A 141 27.95 57.73 -10.20
N ALA A 142 26.86 58.47 -10.06
CA ALA A 142 26.15 58.54 -8.79
C ALA A 142 25.52 57.15 -8.52
N PHE A 143 26.19 56.36 -7.68
CA PHE A 143 25.64 55.10 -7.18
C PHE A 143 24.55 55.43 -6.16
N ASP A 144 23.31 55.48 -6.62
CA ASP A 144 22.13 55.59 -5.75
C ASP A 144 21.80 54.20 -5.20
N TRP A 145 21.52 54.08 -3.89
CA TRP A 145 21.12 52.81 -3.26
C TRP A 145 19.88 52.20 -3.93
N LYS A 146 19.07 53.01 -4.61
CA LYS A 146 17.96 52.55 -5.47
C LYS A 146 18.41 51.73 -6.68
N ALA A 147 19.69 51.71 -7.04
CA ALA A 147 20.23 50.82 -8.07
C ALA A 147 20.24 49.35 -7.63
N LEU A 148 20.10 49.06 -6.33
CA LEU A 148 19.91 47.72 -5.78
C LEU A 148 18.46 47.24 -5.79
N LEU A 149 17.50 48.08 -6.21
CA LEU A 149 16.08 47.71 -6.32
C LEU A 149 15.84 46.38 -7.10
N PRO A 150 16.48 46.09 -8.25
CA PRO A 150 16.31 44.81 -8.93
C PRO A 150 16.90 43.61 -8.17
N LEU A 151 17.74 43.83 -7.15
CA LEU A 151 18.31 42.75 -6.34
C LEU A 151 17.26 42.09 -5.42
N ALA A 152 16.27 42.85 -4.96
CA ALA A 152 15.21 42.34 -4.09
C ALA A 152 14.36 41.22 -4.75
N PRO A 153 13.80 41.38 -5.96
CA PRO A 153 13.09 40.29 -6.62
C PRO A 153 14.02 39.14 -7.03
N ILE A 154 15.30 39.41 -7.36
CA ILE A 154 16.29 38.35 -7.62
C ILE A 154 16.52 37.50 -6.37
N ALA A 155 16.73 38.12 -5.21
CA ALA A 155 16.88 37.41 -3.95
C ALA A 155 15.62 36.61 -3.58
N ALA A 156 14.43 37.19 -3.82
CA ALA A 156 13.16 36.49 -3.62
C ALA A 156 13.03 35.26 -4.53
N LEU A 157 13.43 35.36 -5.80
CA LEU A 157 13.44 34.24 -6.75
C LEU A 157 14.40 33.11 -6.32
N VAL A 158 15.59 33.46 -5.85
CA VAL A 158 16.55 32.48 -5.32
C VAL A 158 15.98 31.79 -4.09
N LEU A 159 15.38 32.53 -3.15
CA LEU A 159 14.72 31.95 -1.99
C LEU A 159 13.57 31.02 -2.42
N PHE A 160 12.80 31.42 -3.43
CA PHE A 160 11.67 30.65 -3.97
C PHE A 160 12.09 29.32 -4.62
N PHE A 161 13.33 29.21 -5.09
CA PHE A 161 13.90 27.97 -5.62
C PHE A 161 14.20 26.94 -4.52
N PHE A 162 14.55 27.41 -3.31
CA PHE A 162 14.82 26.55 -2.14
C PHE A 162 13.57 26.20 -1.32
N LEU A 163 12.46 26.92 -1.50
CA LEU A 163 11.19 26.53 -0.88
C LEU A 163 10.63 25.28 -1.57
N PRO A 164 10.43 24.16 -0.86
CA PRO A 164 9.88 22.95 -1.45
C PRO A 164 8.54 23.26 -2.13
N ASN A 165 8.34 22.70 -3.33
CA ASN A 165 7.05 22.73 -3.99
C ASN A 165 6.00 22.15 -3.04
N ARG A 166 4.80 22.76 -3.02
CA ARG A 166 3.65 22.15 -2.36
C ARG A 166 3.49 20.80 -3.04
N LEU A 167 3.88 19.74 -2.33
CA LEU A 167 3.53 18.38 -2.71
C LEU A 167 2.02 18.41 -2.92
N PRO A 168 1.51 17.96 -4.08
CA PRO A 168 0.09 18.00 -4.34
C PRO A 168 -0.63 17.32 -3.19
N GLN A 169 -1.38 18.11 -2.42
CA GLN A 169 -2.38 17.58 -1.50
C GLN A 169 -3.39 16.85 -2.37
N GLY A 170 -3.45 15.52 -2.23
CA GLY A 170 -4.59 14.74 -2.67
C GLY A 170 -4.86 14.78 -4.17
N GLY A 171 -3.80 14.72 -4.99
CA GLY A 171 -3.93 13.92 -6.20
C GLY A 171 -4.19 12.50 -5.71
N ALA A 172 -5.41 12.00 -5.92
CA ALA A 172 -5.69 10.59 -5.77
C ALA A 172 -4.51 9.84 -6.38
N ILE A 173 -4.02 8.81 -5.69
CA ILE A 173 -3.56 7.61 -6.39
C ILE A 173 -4.82 7.04 -7.05
N GLY A 174 -5.37 7.81 -7.99
CA GLY A 174 -6.27 7.41 -9.01
C GLY A 174 -5.33 6.72 -9.96
N ASN A 175 -5.37 5.41 -9.84
CA ASN A 175 -4.83 4.47 -10.77
C ASN A 175 -5.24 4.85 -12.20
N GLU A 176 -4.45 5.71 -12.84
CA GLU A 176 -4.17 5.47 -14.24
C GLU A 176 -3.25 4.26 -14.26
N THR A 177 -3.88 3.09 -14.14
CA THR A 177 -3.26 1.81 -14.44
C THR A 177 -2.70 1.97 -15.85
N THR A 178 -1.38 2.16 -15.96
CA THR A 178 -0.67 2.25 -17.23
C THR A 178 -1.16 1.07 -18.08
N PRO A 179 -1.38 1.21 -19.40
CA PRO A 179 -1.84 0.10 -20.23
C PRO A 179 -1.00 -1.18 -20.07
N GLU A 180 0.28 -1.04 -19.70
CA GLU A 180 1.18 -2.14 -19.33
C GLU A 180 0.78 -2.86 -18.02
N VAL A 181 0.42 -2.10 -16.97
CA VAL A 181 -0.05 -2.66 -15.69
C VAL A 181 -1.40 -3.37 -15.90
N ARG A 182 -2.30 -2.82 -16.73
CA ARG A 182 -3.56 -3.48 -17.07
C ARG A 182 -3.34 -4.81 -17.80
N LYS A 183 -2.42 -4.83 -18.78
CA LYS A 183 -2.05 -6.06 -19.49
C LYS A 183 -1.51 -7.12 -18.54
N ARG A 184 -0.64 -6.73 -17.60
CA ARG A 184 -0.10 -7.64 -16.58
C ARG A 184 -1.18 -8.23 -15.69
N ILE A 185 -2.12 -7.41 -15.21
CA ILE A 185 -3.24 -7.89 -14.38
C ILE A 185 -4.09 -8.92 -15.15
N ILE A 186 -4.41 -8.63 -16.42
CA ILE A 186 -5.18 -9.55 -17.27
C ILE A 186 -4.41 -10.86 -17.53
N GLU A 187 -3.10 -10.79 -17.74
CA GLU A 187 -2.26 -11.97 -17.98
C GLU A 187 -2.17 -12.87 -16.75
N GLN A 188 -1.92 -12.29 -15.58
CA GLN A 188 -1.88 -13.01 -14.30
C GLN A 188 -3.25 -13.61 -13.94
N ASN A 189 -4.34 -12.87 -14.16
CA ASN A 189 -5.69 -13.42 -13.96
C ASN A 189 -6.00 -14.58 -14.91
N LYS A 190 -5.57 -14.50 -16.18
CA LYS A 190 -5.75 -15.60 -17.13
C LYS A 190 -4.95 -16.84 -16.76
N GLU A 191 -3.75 -16.66 -16.22
CA GLU A 191 -2.93 -17.76 -15.71
C GLU A 191 -3.60 -18.43 -14.52
N LEU A 192 -4.05 -17.64 -13.54
CA LEU A 192 -4.83 -18.12 -12.39
C LEU A 192 -6.10 -18.85 -12.84
N GLN A 193 -6.82 -18.31 -13.83
CA GLN A 193 -8.05 -18.92 -14.36
C GLN A 193 -7.79 -20.30 -14.95
N LYS A 194 -6.72 -20.47 -15.74
CA LYS A 194 -6.34 -21.77 -16.29
C LYS A 194 -6.07 -22.79 -15.19
N LYS A 195 -5.39 -22.36 -14.13
CA LYS A 195 -5.05 -23.24 -13.01
C LYS A 195 -6.25 -23.63 -12.15
N ILE A 196 -7.18 -22.71 -11.91
CA ILE A 196 -8.48 -23.02 -11.29
C ILE A 196 -9.26 -24.03 -12.16
N ALA A 197 -9.25 -23.86 -13.49
CA ALA A 197 -9.90 -24.80 -14.40
C ALA A 197 -9.23 -26.18 -14.42
N GLU A 198 -7.90 -26.27 -14.26
CA GLU A 198 -7.18 -27.54 -14.07
C GLU A 198 -7.64 -28.24 -12.78
N GLN A 199 -7.72 -27.52 -11.65
CA GLN A 199 -8.23 -28.10 -10.39
C GLN A 199 -9.69 -28.52 -10.51
N ARG A 200 -10.52 -27.74 -11.20
CA ARG A 200 -11.92 -28.09 -11.43
C ARG A 200 -12.06 -29.42 -12.16
N LYS A 201 -11.26 -29.66 -13.19
CA LYS A 201 -11.25 -30.95 -13.90
C LYS A 201 -10.83 -32.10 -13.00
N LYS A 202 -9.81 -31.92 -12.16
CA LYS A 202 -9.42 -32.95 -11.18
C LYS A 202 -10.57 -33.28 -10.21
N LEU A 203 -11.34 -32.28 -9.78
CA LEU A 203 -12.50 -32.48 -8.90
C LEU A 203 -13.68 -33.15 -9.64
N GLU A 204 -13.92 -32.78 -10.90
CA GLU A 204 -14.93 -33.41 -11.77
C GLU A 204 -14.61 -34.89 -12.01
N GLU A 205 -13.35 -35.24 -12.30
CA GLU A 205 -12.87 -36.62 -12.42
C GLU A 205 -13.05 -37.44 -11.13
N LYS A 206 -12.95 -36.77 -9.97
CA LYS A 206 -13.18 -37.37 -8.64
C LYS A 206 -14.68 -37.39 -8.24
N GLY A 207 -15.58 -36.85 -9.07
CA GLY A 207 -17.03 -36.80 -8.79
C GLY A 207 -17.45 -35.80 -7.71
N LEU A 208 -16.63 -34.79 -7.43
CA LEU A 208 -16.82 -33.81 -6.36
C LEU A 208 -17.54 -32.55 -6.87
N HIS A 209 -18.81 -32.70 -7.24
CA HIS A 209 -19.60 -31.65 -7.90
C HIS A 209 -19.78 -30.37 -7.07
N ASP A 210 -19.87 -30.47 -5.74
CA ASP A 210 -20.02 -29.30 -4.87
C ASP A 210 -18.76 -28.42 -4.88
N ALA A 211 -17.58 -29.04 -4.78
CA ALA A 211 -16.30 -28.33 -4.84
C ALA A 211 -16.00 -27.82 -6.26
N GLU A 212 -16.40 -28.58 -7.29
CA GLU A 212 -16.35 -28.15 -8.69
C GLU A 212 -17.19 -26.87 -8.92
N ALA A 213 -18.41 -26.83 -8.40
CA ALA A 213 -19.29 -25.66 -8.49
C ALA A 213 -18.71 -24.44 -7.79
N GLN A 214 -18.04 -24.64 -6.66
CA GLN A 214 -17.33 -23.57 -5.93
C GLN A 214 -16.14 -23.02 -6.73
N LEU A 215 -15.31 -23.89 -7.31
CA LEU A 215 -14.23 -23.44 -8.19
C LEU A 215 -14.75 -22.72 -9.43
N LYS A 216 -15.90 -23.14 -9.96
CA LYS A 216 -16.57 -22.44 -11.06
C LYS A 216 -17.03 -21.02 -10.67
N GLN A 217 -17.59 -20.85 -9.48
CA GLN A 217 -17.95 -19.51 -8.96
C GLN A 217 -16.72 -18.61 -8.79
N LEU A 218 -15.60 -19.17 -8.31
CA LEU A 218 -14.33 -18.44 -8.22
C LEU A 218 -13.82 -18.03 -9.62
N GLU A 219 -13.93 -18.91 -10.61
CA GLU A 219 -13.57 -18.62 -12.00
C GLU A 219 -14.42 -17.48 -12.59
N GLU A 220 -15.74 -17.51 -12.38
CA GLU A 220 -16.67 -16.47 -12.84
C GLU A 220 -16.37 -15.12 -12.18
N ARG A 221 -16.08 -15.10 -10.87
CA ARG A 221 -15.66 -13.87 -10.17
C ARG A 221 -14.34 -13.35 -10.72
N LEU A 222 -13.35 -14.22 -10.97
CA LEU A 222 -12.06 -13.83 -11.55
C LEU A 222 -12.18 -13.28 -12.98
N ASP A 223 -13.10 -13.82 -13.78
CA ASP A 223 -13.42 -13.30 -15.12
C ASP A 223 -14.09 -11.92 -15.05
N GLN A 224 -14.95 -11.67 -14.05
CA GLN A 224 -15.51 -10.33 -13.79
C GLN A 224 -14.41 -9.31 -13.45
N ILE A 225 -13.44 -9.68 -12.62
CA ILE A 225 -12.27 -8.82 -12.30
C ILE A 225 -11.51 -8.44 -13.58
N SER A 226 -11.41 -9.37 -14.54
CA SER A 226 -10.65 -9.19 -15.78
C SER A 226 -11.42 -8.44 -16.89
N LYS A 227 -12.75 -8.42 -16.83
CA LYS A 227 -13.62 -7.75 -17.81
C LYS A 227 -14.03 -6.34 -17.42
N ASP A 228 -13.92 -5.97 -16.15
CA ASP A 228 -14.26 -4.64 -15.66
C ASP A 228 -13.32 -3.60 -16.30
N GLY A 229 -13.77 -2.84 -17.31
CA GLY A 229 -12.92 -1.96 -18.14
C GLY A 229 -12.14 -0.85 -17.39
N GLN A 230 -12.34 -0.74 -16.08
CA GLN A 230 -11.65 0.11 -15.13
C GLN A 230 -10.88 -0.73 -14.08
N ILE A 231 -10.06 -1.68 -14.54
CA ILE A 231 -9.19 -2.47 -13.64
C ILE A 231 -8.16 -1.55 -13.00
N ASP A 232 -8.50 -1.11 -11.79
CA ASP A 232 -7.59 -0.51 -10.83
C ASP A 232 -6.81 -1.65 -10.16
N ARG A 233 -5.46 -1.56 -10.14
CA ARG A 233 -4.58 -2.54 -9.48
C ARG A 233 -5.00 -2.78 -8.02
N ASN A 234 -5.33 -1.73 -7.28
CA ASN A 234 -5.73 -1.86 -5.88
C ASN A 234 -7.08 -2.56 -5.76
N LYS A 235 -8.03 -2.27 -6.65
CA LYS A 235 -9.34 -2.96 -6.67
C LYS A 235 -9.17 -4.45 -6.98
N ALA A 236 -8.33 -4.80 -7.95
CA ALA A 236 -8.02 -6.19 -8.28
C ALA A 236 -7.36 -6.92 -7.10
N LEU A 237 -6.40 -6.29 -6.42
CA LEU A 237 -5.75 -6.85 -5.23
C LEU A 237 -6.73 -7.06 -4.05
N VAL A 238 -7.69 -6.14 -3.85
CA VAL A 238 -8.73 -6.29 -2.84
C VAL A 238 -9.63 -7.48 -3.17
N GLN A 239 -10.10 -7.58 -4.42
CA GLN A 239 -10.95 -8.69 -4.85
C GLN A 239 -10.22 -10.04 -4.77
N LEU A 240 -8.91 -10.08 -5.08
CA LEU A 240 -8.10 -11.28 -4.88
C LEU A 240 -7.92 -11.65 -3.40
N ASN A 241 -7.82 -10.66 -2.49
CA ASN A 241 -7.81 -10.96 -1.06
C ASN A 241 -9.15 -11.51 -0.58
N ASP A 242 -10.27 -10.98 -1.07
CA ASP A 242 -11.60 -11.49 -0.73
C ASP A 242 -11.78 -12.94 -1.24
N LEU A 243 -11.34 -13.21 -2.48
CA LEU A 243 -11.29 -14.58 -3.02
C LEU A 243 -10.38 -15.49 -2.19
N LYS A 244 -9.19 -15.01 -1.81
CA LYS A 244 -8.28 -15.77 -0.94
C LYS A 244 -8.95 -16.11 0.39
N LYS A 245 -9.60 -15.15 1.04
CA LYS A 245 -10.33 -15.38 2.31
C LYS A 245 -11.46 -16.38 2.15
N GLU A 246 -12.20 -16.31 1.04
CA GLU A 246 -13.28 -17.25 0.73
C GLU A 246 -12.73 -18.68 0.55
N VAL A 247 -11.64 -18.84 -0.19
CA VAL A 247 -10.93 -20.12 -0.37
C VAL A 247 -10.35 -20.63 0.95
N GLU A 248 -9.73 -19.76 1.76
CA GLU A 248 -9.18 -20.13 3.07
C GLU A 248 -10.27 -20.56 4.05
N LYS A 249 -11.43 -19.90 4.04
CA LYS A 249 -12.59 -20.30 4.84
C LYS A 249 -13.08 -21.70 4.43
N LYS A 250 -13.18 -21.94 3.12
CA LYS A 250 -13.59 -23.26 2.59
C LYS A 250 -12.57 -24.35 2.90
N ARG A 251 -11.29 -24.03 2.83
CA ARG A 251 -10.23 -24.91 3.29
C ARG A 251 -10.36 -25.22 4.79
N GLN A 252 -10.64 -24.23 5.62
CA GLN A 252 -10.82 -24.46 7.06
C GLN A 252 -12.02 -25.38 7.35
N GLU A 253 -13.13 -25.19 6.63
CA GLU A 253 -14.30 -26.08 6.70
C GLU A 253 -13.93 -27.52 6.27
N ALA A 254 -13.14 -27.71 5.22
CA ALA A 254 -12.60 -29.01 4.80
C ALA A 254 -11.43 -29.51 5.68
N GLY A 255 -10.90 -28.66 6.56
CA GLY A 255 -9.63 -28.74 7.30
C GLY A 255 -9.52 -29.88 8.31
N GLY A 256 -10.64 -30.31 8.86
CA GLY A 256 -10.63 -31.27 9.97
C GLY A 256 -10.15 -32.66 9.57
N ALA A 257 -10.34 -33.07 8.31
CA ALA A 257 -9.87 -34.37 7.81
C ALA A 257 -8.33 -34.48 7.83
N GLU A 258 -7.60 -33.38 7.57
CA GLU A 258 -6.12 -33.37 7.61
C GLU A 258 -5.58 -33.46 9.03
N LYS A 259 -6.21 -32.73 9.97
CA LYS A 259 -5.83 -32.84 11.38
C LYS A 259 -6.12 -34.23 11.94
N LEU A 260 -7.24 -34.82 11.55
CA LEU A 260 -7.54 -36.21 11.89
C LEU A 260 -6.51 -37.16 11.27
N ARG A 261 -6.11 -36.95 10.01
CA ARG A 261 -5.03 -37.69 9.35
C ARG A 261 -3.72 -37.61 10.16
N GLU A 262 -3.40 -36.44 10.71
CA GLU A 262 -2.22 -36.24 11.54
C GLU A 262 -2.33 -36.95 12.90
N GLN A 263 -3.50 -36.90 13.55
CA GLN A 263 -3.75 -37.64 14.80
C GLN A 263 -3.67 -39.16 14.58
N LEU A 264 -4.19 -39.66 13.46
CA LEU A 264 -4.13 -41.08 13.10
C LEU A 264 -2.69 -41.56 12.81
N LYS A 265 -1.83 -40.69 12.24
CA LYS A 265 -0.39 -40.99 12.04
C LYS A 265 0.35 -41.25 13.35
N GLN A 266 -0.09 -40.64 14.44
CA GLN A 266 0.51 -40.81 15.77
C GLN A 266 0.12 -42.13 16.43
N LEU A 267 -0.91 -42.82 15.92
CA LEU A 267 -1.32 -44.12 16.44
C LEU A 267 -0.33 -45.23 16.05
N LYS A 268 -0.03 -46.13 16.99
CA LYS A 268 0.75 -47.34 16.72
C LYS A 268 -0.16 -48.39 16.07
N PRO A 269 0.25 -49.08 14.98
CA PRO A 269 -0.56 -50.13 14.37
C PRO A 269 -0.73 -51.29 15.36
N ALA A 270 -1.92 -51.89 15.38
CA ALA A 270 -2.27 -53.00 16.26
C ALA A 270 -1.98 -54.34 15.56
N GLY A 271 -0.93 -55.04 16.01
CA GLY A 271 -0.67 -56.48 15.75
C GLY A 271 -0.59 -56.95 14.28
N GLN A 272 -0.09 -58.18 14.07
CA GLN A 272 -0.19 -58.86 12.77
C GLN A 272 -1.55 -59.54 12.63
N GLY A 273 -2.26 -59.30 11.52
CA GLY A 273 -3.58 -59.88 11.29
C GLY A 273 -4.28 -59.36 10.02
N PRO A 274 -5.49 -59.87 9.71
CA PRO A 274 -6.18 -59.56 8.46
C PRO A 274 -6.51 -58.06 8.28
N ALA A 275 -6.75 -57.31 9.36
CA ALA A 275 -6.97 -55.85 9.31
C ALA A 275 -5.69 -55.02 9.42
N GLU A 276 -4.51 -55.64 9.46
CA GLU A 276 -3.22 -54.93 9.62
C GLU A 276 -3.01 -53.89 8.53
N LYS A 277 -3.32 -54.25 7.28
CA LYS A 277 -3.16 -53.34 6.15
C LYS A 277 -4.09 -52.14 6.20
N VAL A 278 -5.33 -52.34 6.68
CA VAL A 278 -6.27 -51.24 6.93
C VAL A 278 -5.72 -50.31 8.02
N ALA A 279 -5.26 -50.89 9.14
CA ALA A 279 -4.66 -50.12 10.22
C ALA A 279 -3.40 -49.35 9.77
N GLN A 280 -2.59 -49.95 8.89
CA GLN A 280 -1.39 -49.33 8.34
C GLN A 280 -1.72 -48.22 7.33
N ALA A 281 -2.71 -48.41 6.46
CA ALA A 281 -3.18 -47.39 5.53
C ALA A 281 -3.83 -46.20 6.25
N MET A 282 -4.68 -46.46 7.24
CA MET A 282 -5.25 -45.44 8.14
C MET A 282 -4.16 -44.66 8.86
N LYS A 283 -3.14 -45.35 9.39
CA LYS A 283 -1.98 -44.70 10.01
C LYS A 283 -1.20 -43.86 9.01
N GLN A 284 -1.01 -44.32 7.77
CA GLN A 284 -0.30 -43.53 6.76
C GLN A 284 -1.11 -42.32 6.30
N GLY A 285 -2.39 -42.24 6.65
CA GLY A 285 -3.32 -41.25 6.13
C GLY A 285 -3.70 -41.50 4.66
N ASP A 286 -3.54 -42.74 4.20
CA ASP A 286 -3.90 -43.18 2.85
C ASP A 286 -5.29 -43.83 2.90
N PHE A 287 -6.32 -42.98 2.97
CA PHE A 287 -7.69 -43.44 3.11
C PHE A 287 -8.19 -44.17 1.85
N LYS A 288 -7.64 -43.85 0.67
CA LYS A 288 -7.88 -44.61 -0.58
C LYS A 288 -7.46 -46.07 -0.41
N LYS A 289 -6.23 -46.32 0.04
CA LYS A 289 -5.77 -47.70 0.32
C LYS A 289 -6.53 -48.35 1.45
N ALA A 290 -6.89 -47.61 2.51
CA ALA A 290 -7.66 -48.16 3.61
C ALA A 290 -9.04 -48.65 3.13
N MET A 291 -9.71 -47.91 2.26
CA MET A 291 -10.97 -48.33 1.65
C MET A 291 -10.83 -49.56 0.76
N GLU A 292 -9.78 -49.62 -0.07
CA GLU A 292 -9.53 -50.79 -0.92
C GLU A 292 -9.33 -52.06 -0.08
N GLU A 293 -8.50 -51.97 0.97
CA GLU A 293 -8.26 -53.11 1.87
C GLU A 293 -9.51 -53.46 2.72
N ILE A 294 -10.37 -52.48 3.05
CA ILE A 294 -11.68 -52.74 3.68
C ILE A 294 -12.61 -53.48 2.72
N LYS A 295 -12.67 -53.11 1.44
CA LYS A 295 -13.46 -53.82 0.42
C LYS A 295 -12.94 -55.23 0.19
N ASP A 296 -11.63 -55.42 0.19
CA ASP A 296 -11.01 -56.75 0.10
C ASP A 296 -11.35 -57.61 1.31
N LEU A 297 -11.33 -57.03 2.52
CA LEU A 297 -11.74 -57.72 3.74
C LEU A 297 -13.23 -58.06 3.74
N GLN A 298 -14.07 -57.15 3.27
CA GLN A 298 -15.51 -57.34 3.11
C GLN A 298 -15.79 -58.49 2.13
N ALA A 299 -15.08 -58.55 0.99
CA ALA A 299 -15.20 -59.62 0.01
C ALA A 299 -14.80 -60.98 0.60
N LYS A 300 -13.65 -61.05 1.30
CA LYS A 300 -13.20 -62.27 2.00
C LYS A 300 -14.18 -62.72 3.08
N LEU A 301 -14.81 -61.77 3.76
CA LEU A 301 -15.82 -62.05 4.78
C LEU A 301 -17.12 -62.59 4.17
N ASN A 302 -17.58 -62.02 3.06
CA ASN A 302 -18.77 -62.48 2.34
C ASN A 302 -18.56 -63.84 1.64
N ASN A 303 -17.36 -64.08 1.11
CA ASN A 303 -17.01 -65.35 0.46
C ASN A 303 -16.74 -66.48 1.46
N GLY A 304 -16.69 -66.19 2.77
CA GLY A 304 -16.38 -67.17 3.81
C GLY A 304 -14.92 -67.66 3.76
N GLU A 305 -14.01 -66.89 3.18
CA GLU A 305 -12.59 -67.24 3.02
C GLU A 305 -11.79 -67.09 4.31
N LEU A 306 -12.32 -66.35 5.29
CA LEU A 306 -11.73 -66.18 6.61
C LEU A 306 -12.04 -67.39 7.50
N ASN A 307 -11.00 -68.06 7.99
CA ASN A 307 -11.16 -69.13 8.99
C ASN A 307 -11.51 -68.54 10.37
N ASP A 308 -11.95 -69.39 11.31
CA ASP A 308 -12.41 -68.91 12.62
C ASP A 308 -11.29 -68.23 13.44
N GLN A 309 -10.03 -68.64 13.27
CA GLN A 309 -8.87 -67.96 13.89
C GLN A 309 -8.60 -66.58 13.30
N GLU A 310 -8.81 -66.39 12.00
CA GLU A 310 -8.66 -65.11 11.31
C GLU A 310 -9.81 -64.16 11.65
N LYS A 311 -11.03 -64.68 11.83
CA LYS A 311 -12.17 -63.88 12.34
C LYS A 311 -11.94 -63.41 13.76
N GLU A 312 -11.37 -64.26 14.63
CA GLU A 312 -11.05 -63.90 16.01
C GLU A 312 -9.96 -62.81 16.05
N LYS A 313 -8.88 -62.97 15.27
CA LYS A 313 -7.86 -61.92 15.10
C LYS A 313 -8.40 -60.63 14.49
N LEU A 314 -9.31 -60.73 13.52
CA LEU A 314 -9.99 -59.58 12.94
C LEU A 314 -10.79 -58.85 14.01
N ALA A 315 -11.56 -59.58 14.82
CA ALA A 315 -12.35 -59.00 15.91
C ALA A 315 -11.47 -58.31 16.97
N GLU A 316 -10.33 -58.91 17.35
CA GLU A 316 -9.35 -58.27 18.25
C GLU A 316 -8.77 -56.98 17.64
N GLN A 317 -8.39 -57.01 16.35
CA GLN A 317 -7.85 -55.82 15.68
C GLN A 317 -8.89 -54.70 15.52
N LEU A 318 -10.15 -55.06 15.23
CA LEU A 318 -11.26 -54.11 15.17
C LEU A 318 -11.55 -53.50 16.55
N ASP A 319 -11.47 -54.29 17.63
CA ASP A 319 -11.62 -53.81 19.01
C ASP A 319 -10.49 -52.86 19.42
N ASP A 320 -9.24 -53.17 19.06
CA ASP A 320 -8.10 -52.29 19.30
C ASP A 320 -8.21 -50.97 18.53
N MET A 321 -8.66 -51.00 17.28
CA MET A 321 -8.91 -49.80 16.50
C MET A 321 -10.06 -48.98 17.08
N LYS A 322 -11.16 -49.64 17.46
CA LYS A 322 -12.28 -49.00 18.15
C LYS A 322 -11.82 -48.30 19.43
N LYS A 323 -11.10 -48.99 20.32
CA LYS A 323 -10.61 -48.40 21.57
C LYS A 323 -9.77 -47.15 21.34
N LYS A 324 -8.91 -47.16 20.32
CA LYS A 324 -8.09 -46.00 19.95
C LYS A 324 -8.93 -44.84 19.41
N LEU A 325 -9.92 -45.11 18.56
CA LEU A 325 -10.82 -44.09 18.04
C LEU A 325 -11.71 -43.51 19.16
N GLU A 326 -12.19 -44.35 20.08
CA GLU A 326 -12.91 -43.89 21.29
C GLU A 326 -12.03 -43.08 22.23
N GLU A 327 -10.76 -43.47 22.41
CA GLU A 327 -9.78 -42.72 23.21
C GLU A 327 -9.52 -41.35 22.58
N LEU A 328 -9.39 -41.29 21.25
CA LEU A 328 -9.19 -40.06 20.49
C LEU A 328 -10.41 -39.13 20.61
N ALA A 329 -11.62 -39.67 20.43
CA ALA A 329 -12.87 -38.92 20.62
C ALA A 329 -13.04 -38.43 22.07
N LYS A 330 -12.71 -39.25 23.07
CA LYS A 330 -12.76 -38.87 24.49
C LYS A 330 -11.72 -37.80 24.84
N ALA A 331 -10.50 -37.91 24.30
CA ALA A 331 -9.45 -36.93 24.52
C ALA A 331 -9.84 -35.57 23.93
N HIS A 332 -10.50 -35.55 22.77
CA HIS A 332 -11.06 -34.32 22.18
C HIS A 332 -12.16 -33.70 23.06
N GLU A 333 -13.11 -34.51 23.54
CA GLU A 333 -14.17 -34.05 24.43
C GLU A 333 -13.63 -33.53 25.77
N GLN A 334 -12.63 -34.20 26.34
CA GLN A 334 -11.95 -33.75 27.55
C GLN A 334 -11.21 -32.43 27.33
N ALA A 335 -10.46 -32.29 26.23
CA ALA A 335 -9.77 -31.05 25.90
C ALA A 335 -10.76 -29.88 25.76
N LYS A 336 -11.94 -30.12 25.18
CA LYS A 336 -13.02 -29.14 25.07
C LYS A 336 -13.57 -28.74 26.45
N GLN A 337 -13.84 -29.70 27.32
CA GLN A 337 -14.33 -29.43 28.68
C GLN A 337 -13.29 -28.70 29.53
N ASP A 338 -12.02 -29.09 29.45
CA ASP A 338 -10.92 -28.45 30.15
C ASP A 338 -10.73 -27.00 29.68
N LEU A 339 -10.81 -26.74 28.37
CA LEU A 339 -10.79 -25.38 27.83
C LEU A 339 -11.98 -24.56 28.29
N GLN A 340 -13.19 -25.13 28.28
CA GLN A 340 -14.39 -24.46 28.78
C GLN A 340 -14.23 -24.06 30.26
N GLN A 341 -13.69 -24.96 31.10
CA GLN A 341 -13.42 -24.64 32.51
C GLN A 341 -12.35 -23.56 32.67
N GLN A 342 -11.31 -23.57 31.83
CA GLN A 342 -10.28 -22.52 31.84
C GLN A 342 -10.84 -21.17 31.40
N ILE A 343 -11.74 -21.14 30.42
CA ILE A 343 -12.46 -19.92 29.99
C ILE A 343 -13.29 -19.38 31.15
N ASP A 344 -14.11 -20.23 31.78
CA ASP A 344 -14.94 -19.83 32.92
C ASP A 344 -14.09 -19.31 34.08
N GLN A 345 -12.92 -19.92 34.34
CA GLN A 345 -12.00 -19.48 35.36
C GLN A 345 -11.33 -18.15 35.01
N ALA A 346 -10.91 -17.95 33.76
CA ALA A 346 -10.33 -16.69 33.29
C ALA A 346 -11.37 -15.56 33.35
N GLN A 347 -12.61 -15.82 32.97
CA GLN A 347 -13.73 -14.88 33.08
C GLN A 347 -14.02 -14.51 34.54
N ARG A 348 -14.03 -15.48 35.47
CA ARG A 348 -14.20 -15.24 36.92
C ARG A 348 -13.06 -14.42 37.51
N ASN A 349 -11.84 -14.60 37.02
CA ASN A 349 -10.66 -13.87 37.45
C ASN A 349 -10.57 -12.46 36.82
N GLY A 350 -11.47 -12.11 35.89
CA GLY A 350 -11.48 -10.83 35.20
C GLY A 350 -10.42 -10.69 34.10
N ASP A 351 -9.77 -11.78 33.69
CA ASP A 351 -8.78 -11.77 32.61
C ASP A 351 -9.45 -12.00 31.26
N GLN A 352 -10.02 -10.93 30.69
CA GLN A 352 -10.69 -10.96 29.39
C GLN A 352 -9.75 -11.32 28.24
N ALA A 353 -8.48 -10.92 28.29
CA ALA A 353 -7.52 -11.19 27.23
C ALA A 353 -7.19 -12.68 27.15
N GLN A 354 -7.03 -13.34 28.31
CA GLN A 354 -6.84 -14.78 28.36
C GLN A 354 -8.13 -15.53 27.95
N ALA A 355 -9.30 -15.08 28.40
CA ALA A 355 -10.58 -15.67 28.03
C ALA A 355 -10.81 -15.62 26.51
N ASP A 356 -10.56 -14.48 25.86
CA ASP A 356 -10.70 -14.34 24.40
C ASP A 356 -9.76 -15.29 23.63
N LYS A 357 -8.53 -15.46 24.10
CA LYS A 357 -7.57 -16.38 23.47
C LYS A 357 -7.99 -17.85 23.63
N LEU A 358 -8.46 -18.22 24.82
CA LEU A 358 -8.95 -19.57 25.09
C LEU A 358 -10.24 -19.84 24.30
N GLN A 359 -11.11 -18.83 24.13
CA GLN A 359 -12.30 -18.92 23.30
C GLN A 359 -11.96 -19.22 21.84
N GLN A 360 -10.95 -18.53 21.27
CA GLN A 360 -10.49 -18.84 19.91
C GLN A 360 -9.96 -20.27 19.76
N GLN A 361 -9.28 -20.81 20.78
CA GLN A 361 -8.82 -22.19 20.78
C GLN A 361 -9.99 -23.18 20.88
N LEU A 362 -10.99 -22.86 21.70
CA LEU A 362 -12.22 -23.63 21.79
C LEU A 362 -12.98 -23.63 20.46
N ASP A 363 -13.10 -22.49 19.80
CA ASP A 363 -13.77 -22.38 18.49
C ASP A 363 -13.03 -23.23 17.43
N GLN A 364 -11.69 -23.24 17.43
CA GLN A 364 -10.90 -24.12 16.55
C GLN A 364 -11.08 -25.61 16.86
N LEU A 365 -11.28 -25.97 18.13
CA LEU A 365 -11.61 -27.35 18.52
C LEU A 365 -13.05 -27.71 18.16
N GLN A 366 -14.00 -26.79 18.28
CA GLN A 366 -15.39 -27.00 17.89
C GLN A 366 -15.53 -27.21 16.38
N MET A 367 -14.70 -26.56 15.56
CA MET A 367 -14.61 -26.86 14.12
C MET A 367 -14.21 -28.31 13.83
N GLN A 368 -13.60 -29.01 14.80
CA GLN A 368 -13.24 -30.42 14.68
C GLN A 368 -14.34 -31.38 15.19
N ASP A 369 -15.41 -30.85 15.80
CA ASP A 369 -16.45 -31.68 16.41
C ASP A 369 -17.17 -32.54 15.36
N GLU A 370 -17.39 -32.01 14.16
CA GLU A 370 -18.02 -32.75 13.05
C GLU A 370 -17.18 -33.98 12.66
N GLN A 371 -15.85 -33.83 12.57
CA GLN A 371 -14.97 -34.95 12.26
C GLN A 371 -14.82 -35.92 13.44
N MET A 372 -14.93 -35.43 14.68
CA MET A 372 -14.92 -36.30 15.86
C MET A 372 -16.21 -37.11 16.00
N GLU A 373 -17.35 -36.56 15.57
CA GLU A 373 -18.58 -37.31 15.43
C GLU A 373 -18.42 -38.43 14.38
N GLN A 374 -17.77 -38.14 13.24
CA GLN A 374 -17.44 -39.17 12.25
C GLN A 374 -16.51 -40.25 12.83
N VAL A 375 -15.49 -39.88 13.62
CA VAL A 375 -14.61 -40.82 14.34
C VAL A 375 -15.38 -41.67 15.33
N GLN A 376 -16.35 -41.09 16.04
CA GLN A 376 -17.18 -41.80 16.99
C GLN A 376 -18.13 -42.78 16.29
N GLN A 377 -18.75 -42.37 15.17
CA GLN A 377 -19.53 -43.26 14.33
C GLN A 377 -18.66 -44.39 13.73
N MET A 378 -17.42 -44.07 13.36
CA MET A 378 -16.45 -45.06 12.90
C MET A 378 -16.15 -46.11 13.97
N ALA A 379 -15.91 -45.67 15.22
CA ALA A 379 -15.71 -46.56 16.35
C ALA A 379 -16.95 -47.43 16.65
N GLN A 380 -18.16 -46.87 16.52
CA GLN A 380 -19.41 -47.61 16.66
C GLN A 380 -19.55 -48.68 15.57
N ASN A 381 -19.28 -48.33 14.31
CA ASN A 381 -19.34 -49.27 13.18
C ASN A 381 -18.32 -50.41 13.33
N LEU A 382 -17.12 -50.11 13.82
CA LEU A 382 -16.10 -51.12 14.16
C LEU A 382 -16.55 -52.04 15.30
N GLY A 383 -17.16 -51.48 16.35
CA GLY A 383 -17.72 -52.25 17.46
C GLY A 383 -18.90 -53.13 17.08
N ASP A 384 -19.79 -52.64 16.21
CA ASP A 384 -20.89 -53.43 15.67
C ASP A 384 -20.35 -54.53 14.74
N CYS A 385 -19.35 -54.24 13.91
CA CYS A 385 -18.69 -55.23 13.09
C CYS A 385 -18.08 -56.35 13.95
N GLN A 386 -17.40 -56.01 15.04
CA GLN A 386 -16.85 -56.97 16.00
C GLN A 386 -17.95 -57.87 16.60
N LYS A 387 -19.08 -57.29 17.03
CA LYS A 387 -20.21 -58.06 17.58
C LYS A 387 -20.81 -59.00 16.53
N CYS A 388 -21.04 -58.52 15.31
CA CYS A 388 -21.56 -59.34 14.22
C CYS A 388 -20.59 -60.48 13.86
N LEU A 389 -19.27 -60.27 13.95
CA LEU A 389 -18.26 -61.32 13.77
C LEU A 389 -18.33 -62.37 14.90
N ALA A 390 -18.49 -61.94 16.15
CA ALA A 390 -18.62 -62.84 17.31
C ALA A 390 -19.92 -63.66 17.28
N GLU A 391 -21.00 -63.10 16.75
CA GLU A 391 -22.30 -63.76 16.57
C GLU A 391 -22.34 -64.66 15.30
N GLY A 392 -21.27 -64.69 14.51
CA GLY A 392 -21.18 -65.50 13.29
C GLY A 392 -21.94 -64.91 12.08
N ASN A 393 -22.38 -63.66 12.16
CA ASN A 393 -23.21 -63.01 11.14
C ASN A 393 -22.36 -62.19 10.15
N GLY A 394 -21.60 -62.89 9.31
CA GLY A 394 -20.62 -62.31 8.38
C GLY A 394 -21.21 -61.26 7.41
N GLN A 395 -22.47 -61.41 6.98
CA GLN A 395 -23.13 -60.44 6.11
C GLN A 395 -23.38 -59.09 6.80
N GLN A 396 -23.77 -59.08 8.07
CA GLN A 396 -23.98 -57.84 8.82
C GLN A 396 -22.65 -57.15 9.12
N ALA A 397 -21.61 -57.92 9.45
CA ALA A 397 -20.26 -57.40 9.59
C ALA A 397 -19.74 -56.77 8.28
N ALA A 398 -19.99 -57.40 7.13
CA ALA A 398 -19.65 -56.86 5.82
C ALA A 398 -20.39 -55.55 5.49
N GLN A 399 -21.64 -55.38 5.93
CA GLN A 399 -22.38 -54.12 5.78
C GLN A 399 -21.79 -53.00 6.66
N LYS A 400 -21.36 -53.32 7.88
CA LYS A 400 -20.70 -52.34 8.76
C LYS A 400 -19.32 -51.93 8.24
N LEU A 401 -18.58 -52.85 7.64
CA LEU A 401 -17.35 -52.55 6.91
C LEU A 401 -17.60 -51.70 5.66
N ASP A 402 -18.74 -51.89 4.98
CA ASP A 402 -19.14 -51.02 3.86
C ASP A 402 -19.37 -49.58 4.33
N GLN A 403 -20.12 -49.41 5.43
CA GLN A 403 -20.37 -48.09 6.04
C GLN A 403 -19.07 -47.40 6.46
N LEU A 404 -18.14 -48.16 7.03
CA LEU A 404 -16.79 -47.69 7.35
C LEU A 404 -16.05 -47.23 6.08
N GLY A 405 -16.11 -48.02 5.02
CA GLY A 405 -15.54 -47.66 3.71
C GLY A 405 -16.13 -46.37 3.15
N GLN A 406 -17.45 -46.18 3.24
CA GLN A 406 -18.13 -44.96 2.80
C GLN A 406 -17.71 -43.72 3.62
N GLN A 407 -17.58 -43.85 4.95
CA GLN A 407 -17.08 -42.75 5.80
C GLN A 407 -15.64 -42.37 5.47
N LEU A 408 -14.79 -43.36 5.19
CA LEU A 408 -13.41 -43.11 4.72
C LEU A 408 -13.39 -42.48 3.33
N GLN A 409 -14.35 -42.81 2.47
CA GLN A 409 -14.51 -42.17 1.16
C GLN A 409 -14.85 -40.70 1.30
N GLU A 410 -15.79 -40.37 2.18
CA GLU A 410 -16.18 -38.99 2.46
C GLU A 410 -15.00 -38.17 3.00
N MET A 411 -14.23 -38.75 3.92
CA MET A 411 -13.02 -38.12 4.47
C MET A 411 -11.94 -37.92 3.40
N GLN A 412 -11.75 -38.90 2.53
CA GLN A 412 -10.84 -38.78 1.39
C GLN A 412 -11.30 -37.70 0.41
N ASN A 413 -12.61 -37.59 0.18
CA ASN A 413 -13.20 -36.54 -0.64
C ASN A 413 -12.96 -35.16 -0.04
N GLN A 414 -13.15 -34.99 1.28
CA GLN A 414 -12.85 -33.75 2.00
C GLN A 414 -11.37 -33.35 1.87
N LEU A 415 -10.44 -34.32 1.96
CA LEU A 415 -9.01 -34.07 1.73
C LEU A 415 -8.71 -33.68 0.29
N ASP A 416 -9.28 -34.39 -0.68
CA ASP A 416 -9.11 -34.08 -2.11
C ASP A 416 -9.66 -32.68 -2.44
N GLN A 417 -10.75 -32.25 -1.77
CA GLN A 417 -11.28 -30.89 -1.87
C GLN A 417 -10.34 -29.87 -1.22
N MET A 418 -9.86 -30.14 -0.01
CA MET A 418 -8.92 -29.26 0.70
C MET A 418 -7.66 -29.02 -0.13
N GLU A 419 -7.03 -30.08 -0.66
CA GLU A 419 -5.83 -29.99 -1.49
C GLU A 419 -6.07 -29.10 -2.72
N ALA A 420 -7.22 -29.25 -3.37
CA ALA A 420 -7.59 -28.40 -4.50
C ALA A 420 -7.76 -26.92 -4.08
N PHE A 421 -8.38 -26.65 -2.92
CA PHE A 421 -8.51 -25.29 -2.41
C PHE A 421 -7.17 -24.68 -1.96
N ASP A 422 -6.27 -25.47 -1.37
CA ASP A 422 -4.92 -25.03 -1.03
C ASP A 422 -4.11 -24.66 -2.27
N GLU A 423 -4.13 -25.51 -3.31
CA GLU A 423 -3.49 -25.20 -4.59
C GLU A 423 -4.03 -23.89 -5.19
N VAL A 424 -5.36 -23.65 -5.10
CA VAL A 424 -5.97 -22.39 -5.57
C VAL A 424 -5.56 -21.20 -4.69
N ALA A 425 -5.54 -21.34 -3.37
CA ALA A 425 -5.13 -20.27 -2.45
C ALA A 425 -3.67 -19.85 -2.71
N GLU A 426 -2.78 -20.81 -2.95
CA GLU A 426 -1.39 -20.56 -3.30
C GLU A 426 -1.27 -19.80 -4.63
N GLN A 427 -2.01 -20.24 -5.66
CA GLN A 427 -2.02 -19.57 -6.96
C GLN A 427 -2.59 -18.15 -6.89
N ILE A 428 -3.60 -17.90 -6.05
CA ILE A 428 -4.09 -16.54 -5.77
C ILE A 428 -2.96 -15.69 -5.16
N GLY A 429 -2.18 -16.27 -4.25
CA GLY A 429 -0.99 -15.63 -3.68
C GLY A 429 0.08 -15.30 -4.73
N GLN A 430 0.39 -16.24 -5.62
CA GLN A 430 1.34 -16.04 -6.73
C GLN A 430 0.85 -14.96 -7.70
N CYS A 431 -0.43 -14.99 -8.08
CA CYS A 431 -1.08 -14.00 -8.93
C CYS A 431 -0.98 -12.59 -8.30
N LYS A 432 -1.25 -12.48 -6.99
CA LYS A 432 -1.10 -11.24 -6.23
C LYS A 432 0.33 -10.70 -6.26
N ASN A 433 1.32 -11.58 -6.07
CA ASN A 433 2.73 -11.20 -6.10
C ASN A 433 3.16 -10.71 -7.50
N GLY A 434 2.73 -11.40 -8.56
CA GLY A 434 2.98 -11.01 -9.94
C GLY A 434 2.35 -9.66 -10.32
N MET A 435 1.23 -9.28 -9.71
CA MET A 435 0.66 -7.93 -9.84
C MET A 435 1.41 -6.87 -9.03
N CYS A 436 2.07 -7.28 -7.94
CA CYS A 436 2.76 -6.38 -7.02
C CYS A 436 4.13 -5.94 -7.53
N ASP A 437 4.80 -6.77 -8.33
CA ASP A 437 6.10 -6.44 -8.92
C ASP A 437 6.01 -5.19 -9.79
N LYS A 438 6.87 -4.21 -9.50
CA LYS A 438 6.96 -2.97 -10.28
C LYS A 438 7.50 -3.30 -11.68
N PRO A 439 7.00 -2.66 -12.75
CA PRO A 439 7.72 -2.62 -14.01
C PRO A 439 8.95 -1.71 -13.80
N GLY A 440 10.11 -2.30 -13.47
CA GLY A 440 11.36 -1.53 -13.41
C GLY A 440 12.45 -2.03 -12.46
N GLU A 441 12.18 -2.97 -11.55
CA GLU A 441 13.22 -3.51 -10.67
C GLU A 441 13.26 -5.03 -10.77
N GLY A 442 14.33 -5.55 -11.34
CA GLY A 442 14.81 -6.92 -11.20
C GLY A 442 13.86 -8.02 -11.63
N LYS A 443 14.06 -8.54 -12.86
CA LYS A 443 13.77 -9.96 -13.11
C LYS A 443 14.54 -10.80 -12.08
N PRO A 444 13.91 -11.65 -11.25
CA PRO A 444 14.63 -12.66 -10.52
C PRO A 444 14.90 -13.82 -11.48
N GLY A 445 16.10 -13.85 -12.07
CA GLY A 445 16.53 -15.00 -12.89
C GLY A 445 17.23 -14.62 -14.18
N GLN A 446 18.50 -14.25 -14.05
CA GLN A 446 19.63 -14.56 -14.95
C GLN A 446 20.71 -13.50 -14.71
N GLY A 447 21.35 -13.58 -13.53
CA GLY A 447 22.64 -12.95 -13.33
C GLY A 447 23.70 -13.83 -13.97
N MET A 448 24.18 -13.46 -15.15
CA MET A 448 25.49 -13.90 -15.63
C MET A 448 26.53 -13.45 -14.60
N ALA A 449 27.00 -14.39 -13.77
CA ALA A 449 28.17 -14.20 -12.93
C ALA A 449 29.40 -14.60 -13.75
N GLN A 450 30.06 -13.59 -14.34
CA GLN A 450 31.39 -13.74 -14.88
C GLN A 450 32.41 -13.48 -13.75
N ASN A 451 33.28 -14.46 -13.55
CA ASN A 451 34.54 -14.46 -12.81
C ASN A 451 34.50 -14.34 -11.27
N GLY A 452 34.81 -15.48 -10.63
CA GLY A 452 35.22 -15.60 -9.25
C GLY A 452 35.40 -17.06 -8.88
N GLU A 453 36.56 -17.64 -9.21
CA GLU A 453 36.97 -18.99 -8.80
C GLU A 453 36.94 -19.12 -7.27
N VAL A 454 36.06 -19.98 -6.74
CA VAL A 454 36.25 -20.62 -5.42
C VAL A 454 35.70 -22.05 -5.49
N LYS A 455 36.49 -22.97 -4.90
CA LYS A 455 36.52 -24.42 -5.05
C LYS A 455 35.30 -25.21 -4.54
N ASP A 456 34.94 -26.20 -5.36
CA ASP A 456 34.49 -27.58 -5.13
C ASP A 456 33.63 -27.97 -3.92
N GLY A 457 32.39 -28.41 -4.24
CA GLY A 457 31.60 -29.41 -3.53
C GLY A 457 30.15 -29.45 -4.06
N PRO A 458 29.57 -30.62 -4.39
CA PRO A 458 28.17 -30.68 -4.81
C PRO A 458 27.23 -30.24 -3.68
N PRO A 459 26.17 -29.47 -3.97
CA PRO A 459 25.29 -28.91 -2.95
C PRO A 459 24.62 -30.03 -2.13
N LYS A 460 24.74 -29.96 -0.81
CA LYS A 460 24.06 -30.86 0.12
C LYS A 460 22.75 -30.23 0.61
N ASN A 461 21.70 -31.03 0.73
CA ASN A 461 20.45 -30.63 1.37
C ASN A 461 20.70 -30.46 2.88
N GLY A 462 20.85 -29.23 3.37
CA GLY A 462 21.08 -28.99 4.79
C GLY A 462 20.84 -27.56 5.24
N LEU A 463 20.17 -27.44 6.39
CA LEU A 463 19.80 -26.22 7.14
C LEU A 463 21.02 -25.48 7.77
N GLY A 464 22.23 -25.67 7.22
CA GLY A 464 23.46 -25.07 7.72
C GLY A 464 23.76 -23.69 7.11
N ALA A 465 24.72 -22.97 7.69
CA ALA A 465 25.21 -21.70 7.14
C ALA A 465 26.02 -21.96 5.85
N GLY A 466 25.33 -21.96 4.71
CA GLY A 466 25.89 -22.16 3.38
C GLY A 466 24.83 -21.97 2.29
N ARG A 467 25.24 -21.98 1.01
CA ARG A 467 24.32 -21.89 -0.13
C ARG A 467 23.62 -23.24 -0.32
N GLY A 468 22.40 -23.38 0.20
CA GLY A 468 21.52 -24.53 -0.03
C GLY A 468 20.64 -24.35 -1.27
N GLN A 469 20.13 -25.46 -1.81
CA GLN A 469 19.13 -25.49 -2.89
C GLN A 469 17.97 -26.41 -2.45
N GLY A 470 16.72 -25.97 -2.66
CA GLY A 470 15.49 -26.64 -2.21
C GLY A 470 14.60 -25.73 -1.35
N ASP A 471 13.28 -25.96 -1.36
CA ASP A 471 12.31 -25.18 -0.59
C ASP A 471 12.54 -25.34 0.91
N ARG A 472 12.70 -24.20 1.59
CA ARG A 472 12.78 -24.15 3.05
C ARG A 472 11.35 -24.24 3.59
N PRO A 473 11.05 -25.09 4.58
CA PRO A 473 9.76 -25.01 5.25
C PRO A 473 9.64 -23.62 5.91
N GLU A 474 8.76 -22.79 5.37
CA GLU A 474 8.40 -21.49 5.93
C GLU A 474 7.28 -21.73 6.97
N GLU A 475 7.45 -21.22 8.19
CA GLU A 475 6.30 -21.04 9.07
C GLU A 475 5.39 -19.98 8.44
N ALA A 476 4.08 -20.27 8.41
CA ALA A 476 3.09 -19.35 7.88
C ALA A 476 3.05 -18.06 8.72
N THR A 477 3.82 -17.04 8.33
CA THR A 477 3.67 -15.69 8.87
C THR A 477 2.49 -14.97 8.21
N ASP A 478 1.64 -14.36 9.04
CA ASP A 478 0.44 -13.59 8.66
C ASP A 478 0.75 -12.24 7.96
N THR A 479 1.71 -12.24 7.04
CA THR A 479 2.15 -11.04 6.31
C THR A 479 1.60 -10.97 4.89
N GLY A 480 0.60 -11.80 4.59
CA GLY A 480 -0.07 -11.82 3.29
C GLY A 480 -1.17 -10.76 3.11
N SER A 481 -1.59 -10.06 4.17
CA SER A 481 -2.66 -9.05 4.12
C SER A 481 -2.06 -7.66 3.92
N ILE A 482 -2.53 -6.93 2.90
CA ILE A 482 -2.25 -5.49 2.82
C ILE A 482 -3.27 -4.83 3.74
N ASP A 483 -2.81 -4.17 4.80
CA ASP A 483 -3.65 -3.28 5.60
C ASP A 483 -4.10 -2.09 4.75
N SER A 484 -5.25 -2.24 4.09
CA SER A 484 -5.90 -1.11 3.41
C SER A 484 -6.69 -0.32 4.44
N GLN A 485 -6.06 0.68 5.06
CA GLN A 485 -6.73 1.60 5.95
C GLN A 485 -7.69 2.49 5.13
N VAL A 486 -9.00 2.39 5.37
CA VAL A 486 -9.98 3.32 4.79
C VAL A 486 -9.83 4.66 5.51
N ARG A 487 -9.16 5.62 4.88
CA ARG A 487 -9.10 7.00 5.39
C ARG A 487 -10.44 7.68 5.13
N GLY A 488 -11.37 7.55 6.08
CA GLY A 488 -12.59 8.35 6.11
C GLY A 488 -12.25 9.84 6.21
N LYS A 489 -12.86 10.67 5.35
CA LYS A 489 -12.74 12.13 5.45
C LYS A 489 -13.37 12.58 6.77
N THR A 490 -12.55 12.90 7.76
CA THR A 490 -13.00 13.55 8.99
C THR A 490 -13.63 14.89 8.62
N ARG A 491 -14.89 15.09 9.01
CA ARG A 491 -15.56 16.39 8.89
C ARG A 491 -14.82 17.40 9.77
N PRO A 492 -14.77 18.69 9.41
CA PRO A 492 -14.24 19.73 10.29
C PRO A 492 -15.08 19.75 11.58
N GLY A 493 -14.49 19.25 12.66
CA GLY A 493 -15.04 19.18 14.00
C GLY A 493 -13.88 19.06 14.98
N GLU A 494 -14.02 19.68 16.15
CA GLU A 494 -12.96 19.80 17.16
C GLU A 494 -12.45 18.42 17.59
N ALA A 495 -11.20 18.10 17.22
CA ALA A 495 -10.53 16.88 17.63
C ALA A 495 -10.04 17.05 19.07
N ILE A 496 -10.86 16.63 20.04
CA ILE A 496 -10.45 16.56 21.43
C ILE A 496 -9.49 15.38 21.57
N ARG A 497 -8.17 15.67 21.66
CA ARG A 497 -7.18 14.66 22.07
C ARG A 497 -7.36 14.38 23.57
N THR A 498 -8.02 13.28 23.90
CA THR A 498 -7.95 12.69 25.24
C THR A 498 -6.73 11.78 25.34
N GLY A 499 -5.59 12.35 25.74
CA GLY A 499 -4.42 11.66 26.31
C GLY A 499 -3.70 10.62 25.45
N ASP A 500 -2.39 10.49 25.65
CA ASP A 500 -1.64 9.34 25.15
C ASP A 500 -2.00 8.12 26.02
N ALA A 501 -2.58 7.09 25.42
CA ALA A 501 -2.88 5.84 26.12
C ALA A 501 -1.61 4.99 26.16
N ASP A 502 -0.98 4.88 27.33
CA ASP A 502 0.07 3.91 27.56
C ASP A 502 -0.54 2.51 27.72
N GLY A 503 -0.41 1.70 26.66
CA GLY A 503 -0.81 0.29 26.61
C GLY A 503 -0.43 -0.33 25.26
N PRO A 504 -0.22 -1.66 25.17
CA PRO A 504 0.10 -2.30 23.90
C PRO A 504 -1.01 -2.03 22.87
N ASN A 505 -0.63 -1.55 21.69
CA ASN A 505 -1.55 -1.22 20.59
C ASN A 505 -2.39 -2.46 20.22
N ILE A 506 -3.70 -2.39 20.48
CA ILE A 506 -4.68 -3.39 20.05
C ILE A 506 -5.18 -2.98 18.66
N ALA A 507 -5.24 -3.93 17.71
CA ALA A 507 -5.80 -3.70 16.39
C ALA A 507 -7.25 -3.19 16.51
N GLY A 508 -7.53 -2.03 15.91
CA GLY A 508 -8.83 -1.36 16.03
C GLY A 508 -9.95 -2.20 15.42
N ARG A 509 -10.93 -2.60 16.25
CA ARG A 509 -12.20 -3.17 15.77
C ARG A 509 -12.92 -2.15 14.87
N SER A 510 -13.53 -2.61 13.78
CA SER A 510 -14.27 -1.75 12.86
C SER A 510 -15.40 -1.04 13.61
N GLN A 511 -15.61 0.26 13.35
CA GLN A 511 -16.69 1.03 13.97
C GLN A 511 -18.09 0.45 13.67
N GLU A 512 -18.22 -0.38 12.63
CA GLU A 512 -19.45 -1.13 12.33
C GLU A 512 -19.75 -2.21 13.36
N SER A 513 -18.75 -2.99 13.81
CA SER A 513 -18.96 -4.01 14.86
C SER A 513 -19.38 -3.39 16.20
N VAL A 514 -18.85 -2.20 16.52
CA VAL A 514 -19.23 -1.44 17.71
C VAL A 514 -20.61 -0.82 17.53
N ARG A 515 -20.96 -0.37 16.33
CA ARG A 515 -22.29 0.18 16.04
C ARG A 515 -23.37 -0.89 16.09
N GLU A 516 -23.09 -2.10 15.61
CA GLU A 516 -24.02 -3.24 15.68
C GLU A 516 -24.20 -3.71 17.13
N ALA A 517 -23.13 -3.70 17.94
CA ALA A 517 -23.21 -3.96 19.38
C ALA A 517 -23.97 -2.85 20.14
N ILE A 518 -23.87 -1.59 19.72
CA ILE A 518 -24.58 -0.45 20.32
C ILE A 518 -26.03 -0.39 19.84
N GLU A 519 -26.33 -0.72 18.59
CA GLU A 519 -27.70 -0.77 18.05
C GLU A 519 -28.47 -1.97 18.61
N SER A 520 -27.80 -3.11 18.86
CA SER A 520 -28.39 -4.24 19.60
C SER A 520 -28.60 -3.94 21.08
N ALA A 521 -27.69 -3.21 21.73
CA ALA A 521 -27.88 -2.73 23.10
C ALA A 521 -28.89 -1.56 23.22
N GLY A 522 -29.04 -0.75 22.17
CA GLY A 522 -29.97 0.39 22.11
C GLY A 522 -31.43 0.00 21.82
N GLY A 523 -31.70 -1.29 21.62
CA GLY A 523 -33.05 -1.84 21.51
C GLY A 523 -33.73 -2.10 22.86
N GLU A 524 -33.00 -2.07 23.98
CA GLU A 524 -33.61 -1.98 25.31
C GLU A 524 -33.99 -0.51 25.56
N GLU A 525 -35.29 -0.23 25.72
CA GLU A 525 -35.84 1.09 26.04
C GLU A 525 -35.12 1.72 27.25
N THR A 526 -34.07 2.50 27.01
CA THR A 526 -33.49 3.36 28.02
C THR A 526 -34.47 4.51 28.29
N ASP A 527 -35.15 4.44 29.43
CA ASP A 527 -36.00 5.50 29.99
C ASP A 527 -35.28 6.87 29.92
N PRO A 528 -35.78 7.83 29.11
CA PRO A 528 -35.14 9.13 28.90
C PRO A 528 -35.09 10.02 30.16
N LEU A 529 -35.60 9.56 31.30
CA LEU A 529 -35.47 10.24 32.60
C LEU A 529 -34.17 9.89 33.37
N THR A 530 -33.43 8.85 32.97
CA THR A 530 -32.24 8.40 33.73
C THR A 530 -30.96 9.19 33.44
N SER A 531 -30.90 9.99 32.37
CA SER A 531 -29.67 10.64 31.89
C SER A 531 -29.60 12.16 32.14
N GLN A 532 -30.51 12.74 32.92
CA GLN A 532 -30.36 14.14 33.37
C GLN A 532 -29.73 14.20 34.77
N ARG A 533 -28.45 14.60 34.84
CA ARG A 533 -27.82 14.98 36.11
C ARG A 533 -28.53 16.22 36.66
N LEU A 534 -29.36 16.05 37.70
CA LEU A 534 -29.95 17.19 38.40
C LEU A 534 -28.84 18.10 38.97
N PRO A 535 -28.96 19.43 38.80
CA PRO A 535 -28.13 20.43 39.46
C PRO A 535 -28.07 20.18 40.97
N ARG A 536 -26.92 20.48 41.60
CA ARG A 536 -26.61 20.05 42.98
C ARG A 536 -27.64 20.53 44.00
N ASN A 537 -28.20 21.72 43.81
CA ASN A 537 -29.27 22.31 44.62
C ASN A 537 -30.60 21.56 44.49
N VAL A 538 -30.95 21.05 43.31
CA VAL A 538 -32.22 20.31 43.10
C VAL A 538 -32.11 18.87 43.58
N ARG A 539 -30.90 18.30 43.56
CA ARG A 539 -30.64 16.92 43.97
C ARG A 539 -30.90 16.67 45.46
N GLU A 540 -30.55 17.65 46.31
CA GLU A 540 -30.81 17.54 47.76
C GLU A 540 -32.32 17.60 48.05
N HIS A 541 -33.05 18.53 47.43
CA HIS A 541 -34.50 18.61 47.56
C HIS A 541 -35.23 17.38 47.02
N ALA A 542 -34.79 16.83 45.88
CA ALA A 542 -35.37 15.59 45.35
C ALA A 542 -35.13 14.42 46.31
N ARG A 543 -33.93 14.32 46.90
CA ARG A 543 -33.59 13.28 47.87
C ARG A 543 -34.44 13.39 49.14
N GLU A 544 -34.62 14.59 49.67
CA GLU A 544 -35.49 14.86 50.83
C GLU A 544 -36.95 14.53 50.51
N TYR A 545 -37.45 14.90 49.33
CA TYR A 545 -38.80 14.59 48.89
C TYR A 545 -39.05 13.07 48.83
N PHE A 546 -38.16 12.31 48.18
CA PHE A 546 -38.30 10.85 48.10
C PHE A 546 -38.06 10.15 49.45
N GLN A 547 -37.20 10.69 50.32
CA GLN A 547 -37.04 10.20 51.69
C GLN A 547 -38.30 10.48 52.53
N SER A 548 -38.96 11.61 52.35
CA SER A 548 -40.22 11.93 53.04
C SER A 548 -41.38 11.04 52.58
N LEU A 549 -41.40 10.66 51.30
CA LEU A 549 -42.33 9.66 50.75
C LEU A 549 -42.05 8.24 51.28
N GLY A 550 -40.78 7.88 51.50
CA GLY A 550 -40.39 6.59 52.06
C GLY A 550 -40.51 6.50 53.58
N GLN A 551 -40.58 7.63 54.29
CA GLN A 551 -40.65 7.72 55.75
C GLN A 551 -41.85 8.59 56.20
N GLY A 552 -43.06 8.28 55.70
CA GLY A 552 -44.23 9.10 56.02
C GLY A 552 -45.59 8.52 55.67
N LYS A 553 -46.03 7.54 56.50
CA LYS A 553 -47.38 6.98 56.69
C LYS A 553 -47.87 5.87 55.77
#